data_AF-A2E4I8-F1
#
_entry.id   AF-A2E4I8-F1
#
_cell.length_a   1.000
_cell.length_b   1.000
_cell.length_c   1.000
_cell.angle_alpha   90.00
_cell.angle_beta   90.00
_cell.angle_gamma   90.00
#
_symmetry.space_group_name_H-M   'P 1'
#
loop_
_entity.id
_entity.type
_entity.pdbx_description
1 polymer ?
#
loop_
_entity_poly.entity_id
_entity_poly.type
_entity_poly.pdbx_seq_one_letter_code
_entity_poly.pdbx_strand_id
1 'polypeptide(L)'
;MELWKEFFPNLNDPSFTQKNARITNAGIYFVNFAQFHGLGSEGVIVLSGNPSTALLVFASSFKDSFKSSGQGGSINLIQGSIVQYHICSTGCHDNPSTGWGGHSYTEVTKTPNTPNYLIESTISRCKTSSRAFEHDFGSILVQSTNTSHYKGSDMAAFCLSRANNTGEVKFSLIVNNSCHNPCVGYSRSNYISIYCQFIENSNSETSYGIIHVQIGSSASFSNCSFVKNAGSRLFSLYESSASITNCFIKNPNCPTGSGSIGSTYPDQLEIVLLLLSTNQCNANNKLMNPIIVVKPSYITKYIPYLTLDLLIVPTQILFVI
;
A
#
# COMPACT_ATOMS: atom_id res chain seq x y z
N MET A 1 12.94 9.19 17.66
CA MET A 1 13.09 10.65 17.45
C MET A 1 13.91 10.93 16.20
N GLU A 2 15.00 10.19 15.95
CA GLU A 2 15.74 10.23 14.68
C GLU A 2 14.83 9.98 13.46
N LEU A 3 13.95 8.97 13.54
CA LEU A 3 12.97 8.68 12.50
C LEU A 3 12.00 9.84 12.20
N TRP A 4 11.63 10.64 13.20
CA TRP A 4 10.79 11.82 12.98
C TRP A 4 11.54 12.85 12.14
N LYS A 5 12.81 13.11 12.48
CA LYS A 5 13.67 14.08 11.80
C LYS A 5 14.05 13.64 10.39
N GLU A 6 14.05 12.34 10.12
CA GLU A 6 14.24 11.80 8.77
C GLU A 6 13.13 12.26 7.81
N PHE A 7 11.87 12.18 8.25
CA PHE A 7 10.71 12.53 7.41
C PHE A 7 10.27 13.99 7.54
N PHE A 8 10.54 14.60 8.69
CA PHE A 8 10.12 15.97 9.03
C PHE A 8 11.30 16.80 9.56
N PRO A 9 12.38 16.98 8.77
CA PRO A 9 13.62 17.59 9.25
C PRO A 9 13.46 19.05 9.72
N ASN A 10 12.42 19.73 9.21
CA ASN A 10 12.13 21.14 9.50
C ASN A 10 11.07 21.35 10.58
N LEU A 11 10.52 20.26 11.15
CA LEU A 11 9.53 20.37 12.22
C LEU A 11 10.18 20.12 13.58
N ASN A 12 9.77 20.91 14.56
CA ASN A 12 10.14 20.66 15.95
C ASN A 12 9.67 19.26 16.37
N ASP A 13 10.40 18.66 17.32
CA ASP A 13 10.03 17.37 17.89
C ASP A 13 8.59 17.45 18.46
N PRO A 14 7.73 16.44 18.20
CA PRO A 14 6.36 16.45 18.68
C PRO A 14 6.34 16.44 20.21
N SER A 15 5.38 17.15 20.81
CA SER A 15 5.14 17.04 22.24
C SER A 15 4.53 15.68 22.56
N PHE A 16 5.20 14.91 23.42
CA PHE A 16 4.75 13.57 23.77
C PHE A 16 3.56 13.64 24.73
N THR A 17 2.43 13.09 24.32
CA THR A 17 1.33 12.79 25.25
C THR A 17 0.88 11.35 25.02
N GLN A 18 1.01 10.49 26.03
CA GLN A 18 0.39 9.16 26.00
C GLN A 18 -1.12 9.34 26.17
N LYS A 19 -1.89 9.03 25.14
CA LYS A 19 -3.36 9.01 25.22
C LYS A 19 -3.90 7.71 24.64
N ASN A 20 -4.70 7.00 25.44
CA ASN A 20 -5.62 5.98 24.93
C ASN A 20 -6.85 6.70 24.38
N ALA A 21 -6.70 7.39 23.24
CA ALA A 21 -7.78 8.17 22.65
C ALA A 21 -7.66 8.25 21.13
N ARG A 22 -8.79 8.52 20.47
CA ARG A 22 -8.82 8.96 19.07
C ARG A 22 -8.05 10.27 18.91
N ILE A 23 -7.49 10.47 17.72
CA ILE A 23 -6.78 11.71 17.37
C ILE A 23 -7.65 12.48 16.38
N THR A 24 -8.30 13.55 16.84
CA THR A 24 -9.30 14.28 16.05
C THR A 24 -8.96 15.76 15.82
N ASN A 25 -8.02 16.30 16.60
CA ASN A 25 -7.64 17.71 16.52
C ASN A 25 -6.41 17.85 15.62
N ALA A 26 -6.33 18.91 14.83
CA ALA A 26 -5.13 19.25 14.08
C ALA A 26 -3.91 19.43 15.01
N GLY A 27 -2.73 19.04 14.53
CA GLY A 27 -1.51 19.10 15.33
C GLY A 27 -0.36 18.29 14.74
N ILE A 28 0.71 18.19 15.51
CA ILE A 28 1.90 17.40 15.18
C ILE A 28 1.88 16.15 16.04
N TYR A 29 1.80 14.98 15.40
CA TYR A 29 1.59 13.70 16.05
C TYR A 29 2.62 12.67 15.63
N PHE A 30 3.19 12.00 16.62
CA PHE A 30 3.93 10.77 16.43
C PHE A 30 3.20 9.63 17.16
N VAL A 31 2.57 8.76 16.39
CA VAL A 31 1.88 7.56 16.85
C VAL A 31 2.84 6.40 16.71
N ASN A 32 3.21 5.78 17.82
CA ASN A 32 4.23 4.74 17.84
C ASN A 32 3.77 3.52 18.65
N PHE A 33 3.99 2.32 18.11
CA PHE A 33 3.65 1.05 18.76
C PHE A 33 2.19 0.97 19.25
N ALA A 34 1.27 1.60 18.51
CA ALA A 34 -0.14 1.63 18.85
C ALA A 34 -0.89 0.42 18.26
N GLN A 35 -1.87 -0.08 19.02
CA GLN A 35 -2.80 -1.10 18.54
C GLN A 35 -4.21 -0.54 18.60
N PHE A 36 -4.87 -0.51 17.45
CA PHE A 36 -6.22 -0.01 17.28
C PHE A 36 -7.11 -1.19 16.88
N HIS A 37 -8.12 -1.49 17.69
CA HIS A 37 -9.01 -2.64 17.47
C HIS A 37 -10.46 -2.24 17.69
N GLY A 38 -11.30 -2.47 16.68
CA GLY A 38 -12.75 -2.32 16.80
C GLY A 38 -13.21 -0.90 17.14
N LEU A 39 -12.49 0.13 16.69
CA LEU A 39 -12.73 1.53 17.07
C LEU A 39 -13.93 2.21 16.37
N GLY A 40 -15.02 1.47 16.18
CA GLY A 40 -16.37 1.98 15.95
C GLY A 40 -16.59 2.82 14.68
N SER A 41 -17.64 3.65 14.70
CA SER A 41 -18.18 4.40 13.56
C SER A 41 -17.43 5.68 13.16
N GLU A 42 -16.51 6.19 13.97
CA GLU A 42 -15.95 7.53 13.76
C GLU A 42 -14.49 7.55 13.30
N GLY A 43 -13.89 6.38 13.06
CA GLY A 43 -12.47 6.24 12.70
C GLY A 43 -11.54 6.38 13.91
N VAL A 44 -10.23 6.24 13.67
CA VAL A 44 -9.20 6.26 14.73
C VAL A 44 -8.45 7.58 14.76
N ILE A 45 -7.91 7.95 13.61
CA ILE A 45 -7.16 9.18 13.40
C ILE A 45 -7.91 9.96 12.33
N VAL A 46 -8.49 11.09 12.71
CA VAL A 46 -9.29 11.95 11.83
C VAL A 46 -8.79 13.37 11.97
N LEU A 47 -7.88 13.77 11.09
CA LEU A 47 -7.23 15.07 11.11
C LEU A 47 -7.70 15.89 9.91
N SER A 48 -8.19 17.11 10.13
CA SER A 48 -8.64 17.96 9.02
C SER A 48 -8.44 19.45 9.29
N GLY A 49 -8.21 20.21 8.22
CA GLY A 49 -8.40 21.66 8.21
C GLY A 49 -7.21 22.49 8.69
N ASN A 50 -5.99 21.92 8.70
CA ASN A 50 -4.79 22.67 9.05
C ASN A 50 -3.56 22.18 8.25
N PRO A 51 -3.00 23.02 7.34
CA PRO A 51 -1.82 22.69 6.55
C PRO A 51 -0.54 22.41 7.34
N SER A 52 -0.44 22.86 8.59
CA SER A 52 0.68 22.61 9.50
C SER A 52 0.57 21.29 10.26
N THR A 53 -0.50 20.51 10.04
CA THR A 53 -0.63 19.17 10.62
C THR A 53 0.47 18.26 10.08
N ALA A 54 1.09 17.47 10.95
CA ALA A 54 2.07 16.47 10.57
C ALA A 54 1.83 15.20 11.37
N LEU A 55 1.75 14.07 10.68
CA LEU A 55 1.45 12.78 11.27
C LEU A 55 2.49 11.74 10.86
N LEU A 56 3.21 11.19 11.83
CA LEU A 56 3.98 9.96 11.66
C LEU A 56 3.26 8.84 12.41
N VAL A 57 2.78 7.84 11.68
CA VAL A 57 2.32 6.57 12.27
C VAL A 57 3.40 5.54 12.04
N PHE A 58 3.94 5.00 13.13
CA PHE A 58 5.07 4.07 13.11
C PHE A 58 4.74 2.79 13.88
N ALA A 59 5.14 1.65 13.34
CA ALA A 59 5.10 0.34 14.00
C ALA A 59 3.75 0.04 14.68
N SER A 60 2.64 0.42 14.01
CA SER A 60 1.30 0.39 14.59
C SER A 60 0.37 -0.54 13.82
N SER A 61 -0.65 -1.04 14.51
CA SER A 61 -1.61 -1.98 13.92
C SER A 61 -3.05 -1.50 14.03
N PHE A 62 -3.82 -1.81 12.99
CA PHE A 62 -5.25 -1.50 12.86
C PHE A 62 -5.98 -2.79 12.54
N LYS A 63 -6.93 -3.16 13.39
CA LYS A 63 -7.70 -4.38 13.25
C LYS A 63 -9.19 -4.07 13.34
N ASP A 64 -9.92 -4.46 12.30
CA ASP A 64 -11.38 -4.28 12.25
C ASP A 64 -11.79 -2.81 12.51
N SER A 65 -10.91 -1.88 12.12
CA SER A 65 -11.13 -0.43 12.23
C SER A 65 -11.95 0.04 11.04
N PHE A 66 -12.93 0.91 11.31
CA PHE A 66 -13.80 1.46 10.28
C PHE A 66 -14.31 2.85 10.63
N LYS A 67 -14.97 3.45 9.65
CA LYS A 67 -15.74 4.67 9.81
C LYS A 67 -17.07 4.52 9.10
N SER A 68 -18.17 4.73 9.83
CA SER A 68 -19.53 4.56 9.31
C SER A 68 -20.00 5.74 8.47
N SER A 69 -19.24 6.84 8.38
CA SER A 69 -19.56 7.96 7.49
C SER A 69 -18.29 8.74 7.12
N GLY A 70 -18.23 9.23 5.88
CA GLY A 70 -17.07 9.96 5.35
C GLY A 70 -15.88 9.07 5.00
N GLN A 71 -14.71 9.69 4.92
CA GLN A 71 -13.49 9.10 4.35
C GLN A 71 -12.56 8.58 5.47
N GLY A 72 -11.69 7.62 5.13
CA GLY A 72 -10.64 7.05 5.97
C GLY A 72 -11.17 6.21 7.11
N GLY A 73 -11.21 4.89 6.95
CA GLY A 73 -11.72 3.98 7.98
C GLY A 73 -10.83 3.94 9.23
N SER A 74 -9.52 3.77 9.08
CA SER A 74 -8.57 3.91 10.20
C SER A 74 -8.02 5.33 10.29
N ILE A 75 -7.52 5.85 9.17
CA ILE A 75 -6.84 7.14 9.09
C ILE A 75 -7.53 8.00 8.05
N ASN A 76 -7.97 9.18 8.45
CA ASN A 76 -8.40 10.25 7.57
C ASN A 76 -7.53 11.47 7.85
N LEU A 77 -6.80 11.95 6.84
CA LEU A 77 -6.04 13.19 6.92
C LEU A 77 -6.40 14.10 5.75
N ILE A 78 -6.88 15.31 6.04
CA ILE A 78 -7.21 16.36 5.07
C ILE A 78 -6.45 17.63 5.43
N GLN A 79 -5.50 18.00 4.58
CA GLN A 79 -4.44 18.99 4.81
C GLN A 79 -3.41 18.54 5.84
N GLY A 80 -2.15 18.97 5.64
CA GLY A 80 -1.01 18.56 6.44
C GLY A 80 -0.06 17.66 5.67
N SER A 81 0.66 16.81 6.39
CA SER A 81 1.63 15.84 5.88
C SER A 81 1.54 14.53 6.65
N ILE A 82 1.80 13.41 5.97
CA ILE A 82 1.68 12.08 6.58
C ILE A 82 2.76 11.11 6.11
N VAL A 83 3.28 10.34 7.08
CA VAL A 83 4.06 9.13 6.83
C VAL A 83 3.44 7.99 7.63
N GLN A 84 3.10 6.92 6.92
CA GLN A 84 2.67 5.64 7.47
C GLN A 84 3.81 4.64 7.28
N TYR A 85 4.46 4.19 8.36
CA TYR A 85 5.64 3.34 8.29
C TYR A 85 5.51 2.13 9.24
N HIS A 86 5.80 0.93 8.75
CA HIS A 86 5.63 -0.32 9.51
C HIS A 86 4.20 -0.51 10.00
N ILE A 87 3.22 -0.28 9.13
CA ILE A 87 1.81 -0.43 9.47
C ILE A 87 1.31 -1.82 9.15
N CYS A 88 0.51 -2.39 10.05
CA CYS A 88 -0.28 -3.59 9.79
C CYS A 88 -1.77 -3.26 9.91
N SER A 89 -2.50 -3.36 8.81
CA SER A 89 -3.94 -3.15 8.76
C SER A 89 -4.64 -4.42 8.28
N THR A 90 -5.65 -4.89 9.03
CA THR A 90 -6.44 -6.06 8.66
C THR A 90 -7.91 -5.92 9.02
N GLY A 91 -8.79 -6.49 8.19
CA GLY A 91 -10.24 -6.40 8.41
C GLY A 91 -10.81 -4.99 8.26
N CYS A 92 -10.06 -4.10 7.61
CA CYS A 92 -10.48 -2.72 7.44
C CYS A 92 -11.72 -2.64 6.53
N HIS A 93 -12.63 -1.73 6.85
CA HIS A 93 -13.87 -1.53 6.09
C HIS A 93 -14.28 -0.07 6.13
N ASP A 94 -15.12 0.34 5.18
CA ASP A 94 -15.70 1.67 5.09
C ASP A 94 -17.22 1.60 4.97
N ASN A 95 -17.87 2.76 4.95
CA ASN A 95 -19.30 2.84 4.66
C ASN A 95 -19.56 2.49 3.19
N PRO A 96 -20.41 1.50 2.87
CA PRO A 96 -20.66 1.07 1.49
C PRO A 96 -21.20 2.17 0.56
N SER A 97 -21.88 3.18 1.09
CA SER A 97 -22.55 4.24 0.33
C SER A 97 -21.75 5.53 0.20
N THR A 98 -20.82 5.79 1.13
CA THR A 98 -20.11 7.09 1.21
C THR A 98 -18.61 6.97 1.51
N GLY A 99 -18.11 5.76 1.73
CA GLY A 99 -16.76 5.47 2.22
C GLY A 99 -15.68 5.70 1.17
N TRP A 100 -14.60 6.39 1.56
CA TRP A 100 -13.39 6.49 0.75
C TRP A 100 -12.19 6.02 1.58
N GLY A 101 -11.51 4.94 1.16
CA GLY A 101 -10.32 4.43 1.86
C GLY A 101 -10.63 3.70 3.17
N GLY A 102 -10.75 2.37 3.16
CA GLY A 102 -11.05 1.55 4.34
C GLY A 102 -9.95 1.55 5.39
N HIS A 103 -8.68 1.53 4.99
CA HIS A 103 -7.57 1.77 5.89
C HIS A 103 -7.30 3.27 6.00
N SER A 104 -6.91 3.92 4.91
CA SER A 104 -6.55 5.33 4.96
C SER A 104 -7.05 6.14 3.76
N TYR A 105 -7.47 7.38 4.03
CA TYR A 105 -7.65 8.42 3.03
C TYR A 105 -6.79 9.61 3.42
N THR A 106 -5.87 10.02 2.54
CA THR A 106 -4.93 11.10 2.81
C THR A 106 -4.94 12.12 1.67
N GLU A 107 -5.54 13.28 1.92
CA GLU A 107 -5.47 14.47 1.05
C GLU A 107 -4.51 15.48 1.70
N VAL A 108 -3.22 15.44 1.35
CA VAL A 108 -2.22 16.31 2.00
C VAL A 108 -2.22 17.73 1.45
N THR A 109 -1.50 18.65 2.08
CA THR A 109 -1.33 20.02 1.57
C THR A 109 -0.75 19.99 0.16
N LYS A 110 -1.32 20.79 -0.76
CA LYS A 110 -0.96 20.84 -2.20
C LYS A 110 0.37 21.56 -2.48
N THR A 111 1.39 21.27 -1.69
CA THR A 111 2.72 21.85 -1.82
C THR A 111 3.72 20.81 -2.28
N PRO A 112 4.69 21.17 -3.16
CA PRO A 112 5.75 20.26 -3.55
C PRO A 112 6.50 19.76 -2.30
N ASN A 113 6.90 18.49 -2.31
CA ASN A 113 7.65 17.84 -1.22
C ASN A 113 6.86 17.57 0.07
N THR A 114 5.55 17.82 0.13
CA THR A 114 4.74 17.42 1.28
C THR A 114 4.64 15.89 1.35
N PRO A 115 5.14 15.24 2.42
CA PRO A 115 5.12 13.79 2.53
C PRO A 115 3.70 13.23 2.52
N ASN A 116 3.47 12.22 1.68
CA ASN A 116 2.27 11.39 1.67
C ASN A 116 2.66 9.93 1.42
N TYR A 117 3.26 9.31 2.45
CA TYR A 117 4.02 8.07 2.30
C TYR A 117 3.36 6.87 3.00
N LEU A 118 3.46 5.70 2.38
CA LEU A 118 3.13 4.39 2.93
C LEU A 118 4.29 3.42 2.69
N ILE A 119 5.02 3.10 3.76
CA ILE A 119 6.32 2.42 3.68
C ILE A 119 6.27 1.14 4.53
N GLU A 120 6.79 0.05 3.98
CA GLU A 120 7.00 -1.23 4.68
C GLU A 120 5.77 -1.69 5.46
N SER A 121 4.63 -1.70 4.78
CA SER A 121 3.32 -1.86 5.42
C SER A 121 2.54 -3.05 4.84
N THR A 122 1.55 -3.54 5.59
CA THR A 122 0.54 -4.49 5.11
C THR A 122 -0.84 -3.90 5.26
N ILE A 123 -1.63 -4.00 4.20
CA ILE A 123 -3.07 -3.74 4.22
C ILE A 123 -3.74 -4.98 3.64
N SER A 124 -4.44 -5.72 4.48
CA SER A 124 -4.95 -7.06 4.12
C SER A 124 -6.41 -7.25 4.50
N ARG A 125 -7.11 -8.11 3.74
CA ARG A 125 -8.47 -8.57 4.06
C ARG A 125 -9.46 -7.42 4.26
N CYS A 126 -9.23 -6.30 3.59
CA CYS A 126 -10.12 -5.17 3.66
C CYS A 126 -11.34 -5.39 2.77
N LYS A 127 -12.52 -5.01 3.26
CA LYS A 127 -13.77 -5.10 2.52
C LYS A 127 -14.43 -3.73 2.52
N THR A 128 -14.38 -3.06 1.39
CA THR A 128 -14.80 -1.65 1.28
C THR A 128 -15.69 -1.46 0.07
N SER A 129 -16.49 -0.40 0.04
CA SER A 129 -17.09 0.02 -1.23
C SER A 129 -16.03 0.59 -2.14
N SER A 130 -15.13 1.44 -1.63
CA SER A 130 -14.20 2.13 -2.51
C SER A 130 -12.81 1.50 -2.57
N ARG A 131 -11.91 1.81 -1.65
CA ARG A 131 -10.46 1.58 -1.78
C ARG A 131 -9.89 1.11 -0.46
N ALA A 132 -8.84 0.30 -0.44
CA ALA A 132 -8.17 -0.02 0.81
C ALA A 132 -7.42 1.21 1.32
N PHE A 133 -6.72 1.92 0.44
CA PHE A 133 -6.13 3.21 0.77
C PHE A 133 -6.11 4.17 -0.43
N GLU A 134 -6.08 5.45 -0.13
CA GLU A 134 -5.97 6.53 -1.09
C GLU A 134 -4.98 7.59 -0.62
N HIS A 135 -4.06 7.94 -1.51
CA HIS A 135 -3.13 9.05 -1.34
C HIS A 135 -3.41 10.09 -2.41
N ASP A 136 -3.60 11.33 -1.98
CA ASP A 136 -3.95 12.46 -2.83
C ASP A 136 -3.09 13.69 -2.49
N PHE A 137 -2.54 14.33 -3.52
CA PHE A 137 -1.56 15.42 -3.45
C PHE A 137 -0.21 15.09 -2.78
N GLY A 138 0.72 16.04 -2.89
CA GLY A 138 2.05 15.98 -2.29
C GLY A 138 3.02 15.05 -3.02
N SER A 139 4.07 14.64 -2.31
CA SER A 139 4.97 13.57 -2.71
C SER A 139 4.36 12.23 -2.31
N ILE A 140 3.87 11.47 -3.29
CA ILE A 140 3.22 10.18 -3.05
C ILE A 140 4.25 9.06 -3.23
N LEU A 141 4.50 8.31 -2.16
CA LEU A 141 5.37 7.13 -2.16
C LEU A 141 4.68 5.95 -1.48
N VAL A 142 4.58 4.83 -2.20
CA VAL A 142 4.21 3.53 -1.66
C VAL A 142 5.42 2.61 -1.84
N GLN A 143 6.02 2.15 -0.76
CA GLN A 143 7.25 1.35 -0.83
C GLN A 143 7.14 0.12 0.05
N SER A 144 7.65 -1.02 -0.42
CA SER A 144 7.74 -2.25 0.36
C SER A 144 6.40 -2.68 0.98
N THR A 145 5.30 -2.43 0.26
CA THR A 145 3.94 -2.60 0.80
C THR A 145 3.28 -3.86 0.26
N ASN A 146 2.55 -4.57 1.12
CA ASN A 146 1.69 -5.69 0.75
C ASN A 146 0.22 -5.24 0.81
N THR A 147 -0.47 -5.33 -0.32
CA THR A 147 -1.92 -5.18 -0.40
C THR A 147 -2.55 -6.49 -0.86
N SER A 148 -3.28 -7.16 0.03
CA SER A 148 -3.78 -8.51 -0.22
C SER A 148 -5.20 -8.79 0.24
N HIS A 149 -5.87 -9.70 -0.46
CA HIS A 149 -7.23 -10.15 -0.11
C HIS A 149 -8.25 -9.01 0.02
N TYR A 150 -8.01 -7.90 -0.69
CA TYR A 150 -8.95 -6.80 -0.78
C TYR A 150 -10.21 -7.22 -1.52
N LYS A 151 -11.38 -6.75 -1.05
CA LYS A 151 -12.68 -6.94 -1.70
C LYS A 151 -13.41 -5.61 -1.83
N GLY A 152 -13.43 -5.05 -3.04
CA GLY A 152 -14.07 -3.77 -3.36
C GLY A 152 -15.36 -3.92 -4.18
N SER A 153 -16.41 -3.18 -3.86
CA SER A 153 -17.62 -3.14 -4.72
C SER A 153 -17.59 -2.06 -5.80
N ASP A 154 -16.83 -0.98 -5.64
CA ASP A 154 -16.90 0.18 -6.53
C ASP A 154 -15.56 0.74 -6.99
N MET A 155 -14.47 0.60 -6.22
CA MET A 155 -13.16 1.15 -6.63
C MET A 155 -11.98 0.20 -6.32
N ALA A 156 -10.76 0.70 -6.61
CA ALA A 156 -9.52 -0.04 -6.60
C ALA A 156 -8.95 -0.35 -5.22
N ALA A 157 -8.16 -1.41 -5.09
CA ALA A 157 -7.45 -1.71 -3.85
C ALA A 157 -6.59 -0.53 -3.36
N PHE A 158 -5.95 0.20 -4.29
CA PHE A 158 -5.30 1.46 -3.99
C PHE A 158 -5.54 2.54 -5.04
N CYS A 159 -5.46 3.81 -4.62
CA CYS A 159 -5.53 4.97 -5.50
C CYS A 159 -4.43 5.97 -5.20
N LEU A 160 -3.74 6.40 -6.26
CA LEU A 160 -2.81 7.53 -6.23
C LEU A 160 -3.39 8.66 -7.08
N SER A 161 -3.60 9.83 -6.49
CA SER A 161 -4.31 10.91 -7.15
C SER A 161 -3.53 12.22 -7.03
N ARG A 162 -3.51 13.00 -8.12
CA ARG A 162 -3.04 14.39 -8.14
C ARG A 162 -1.70 14.63 -7.43
N ALA A 163 -0.77 13.69 -7.51
CA ALA A 163 0.59 13.89 -7.00
C ALA A 163 1.17 15.20 -7.59
N ASN A 164 1.89 15.97 -6.77
CA ASN A 164 2.49 17.22 -7.25
C ASN A 164 3.58 16.96 -8.31
N ASN A 165 4.16 15.76 -8.27
CA ASN A 165 5.09 15.22 -9.26
C ASN A 165 4.59 13.84 -9.71
N THR A 166 5.51 12.95 -10.08
CA THR A 166 5.21 11.54 -10.34
C THR A 166 5.08 10.78 -9.01
N GLY A 167 3.96 10.09 -8.82
CA GLY A 167 3.79 9.18 -7.68
C GLY A 167 4.61 7.89 -7.87
N GLU A 168 5.04 7.26 -6.79
CA GLU A 168 5.92 6.09 -6.87
C GLU A 168 5.35 4.89 -6.11
N VAL A 169 5.38 3.71 -6.74
CA VAL A 169 5.10 2.42 -6.11
C VAL A 169 6.33 1.54 -6.29
N LYS A 170 7.02 1.18 -5.21
CA LYS A 170 8.28 0.43 -5.27
C LYS A 170 8.21 -0.83 -4.42
N PHE A 171 8.84 -1.90 -4.89
CA PHE A 171 9.07 -3.10 -4.08
C PHE A 171 7.78 -3.65 -3.44
N SER A 172 6.62 -3.53 -4.12
CA SER A 172 5.32 -3.79 -3.50
C SER A 172 4.66 -5.04 -4.07
N LEU A 173 3.95 -5.76 -3.20
CA LEU A 173 3.17 -6.94 -3.54
C LEU A 173 1.68 -6.60 -3.51
N ILE A 174 1.03 -6.84 -4.65
CA ILE A 174 -0.39 -6.59 -4.85
C ILE A 174 -1.01 -7.93 -5.28
N VAL A 175 -1.62 -8.63 -4.34
CA VAL A 175 -1.98 -10.05 -4.52
C VAL A 175 -3.40 -10.41 -4.10
N ASN A 176 -4.08 -11.20 -4.92
CA ASN A 176 -5.38 -11.78 -4.60
C ASN A 176 -6.43 -10.74 -4.18
N ASN A 177 -6.42 -9.59 -4.86
CA ASN A 177 -7.42 -8.55 -4.67
C ASN A 177 -8.54 -8.75 -5.69
N SER A 178 -9.79 -8.49 -5.29
CA SER A 178 -10.97 -8.59 -6.16
C SER A 178 -11.79 -7.32 -6.08
N CYS A 179 -12.09 -6.72 -7.22
CA CYS A 179 -12.87 -5.48 -7.30
C CYS A 179 -13.98 -5.62 -8.35
N HIS A 180 -15.13 -4.96 -8.12
CA HIS A 180 -16.18 -4.91 -9.12
C HIS A 180 -16.02 -3.72 -10.08
N ASN A 181 -15.65 -2.52 -9.62
CA ASN A 181 -15.44 -1.34 -10.47
C ASN A 181 -14.21 -0.54 -9.98
N PRO A 182 -13.55 0.27 -10.83
CA PRO A 182 -12.25 -0.10 -11.43
C PRO A 182 -11.21 -0.73 -10.49
N CYS A 183 -10.56 -1.77 -11.02
CA CYS A 183 -9.12 -2.09 -10.90
C CYS A 183 -8.58 -2.50 -9.54
N VAL A 184 -7.33 -2.93 -9.48
CA VAL A 184 -6.56 -3.10 -8.25
C VAL A 184 -5.65 -1.88 -7.99
N GLY A 185 -5.24 -1.18 -9.05
CA GLY A 185 -4.63 0.15 -8.96
C GLY A 185 -5.36 1.18 -9.83
N TYR A 186 -5.54 2.38 -9.28
CA TYR A 186 -6.15 3.52 -9.98
C TYR A 186 -5.25 4.75 -9.86
N SER A 187 -4.98 5.43 -10.98
CA SER A 187 -4.18 6.66 -10.98
C SER A 187 -4.85 7.83 -11.69
N ARG A 188 -4.81 9.01 -11.05
CA ARG A 188 -5.16 10.33 -11.63
C ARG A 188 -3.96 11.26 -11.77
N SER A 189 -2.77 10.70 -11.70
CA SER A 189 -1.51 11.42 -11.87
C SER A 189 -0.50 10.54 -12.60
N ASN A 190 0.60 11.15 -13.03
CA ASN A 190 1.75 10.37 -13.46
C ASN A 190 2.22 9.49 -12.31
N TYR A 191 2.50 8.21 -12.57
CA TYR A 191 3.13 7.36 -11.57
C TYR A 191 4.07 6.31 -12.17
N ILE A 192 5.03 5.88 -11.36
CA ILE A 192 5.95 4.79 -11.71
C ILE A 192 5.78 3.63 -10.75
N SER A 193 5.88 2.42 -11.27
CA SER A 193 5.90 1.17 -10.52
C SER A 193 7.22 0.45 -10.81
N ILE A 194 8.01 0.17 -9.77
CA ILE A 194 9.33 -0.44 -9.91
C ILE A 194 9.43 -1.66 -9.00
N TYR A 195 9.88 -2.80 -9.53
CA TYR A 195 10.03 -4.05 -8.75
C TYR A 195 8.74 -4.45 -8.02
N CYS A 196 7.59 -4.27 -8.65
CA CYS A 196 6.29 -4.60 -8.06
C CYS A 196 5.73 -5.92 -8.63
N GLN A 197 4.94 -6.62 -7.83
CA GLN A 197 4.31 -7.88 -8.21
C GLN A 197 2.79 -7.76 -8.14
N PHE A 198 2.12 -8.01 -9.27
CA PHE A 198 0.67 -8.04 -9.40
C PHE A 198 0.24 -9.48 -9.67
N ILE A 199 -0.25 -10.17 -8.64
CA ILE A 199 -0.49 -11.62 -8.67
C ILE A 199 -1.95 -11.94 -8.36
N GLU A 200 -2.61 -12.75 -9.20
CA GLU A 200 -3.95 -13.30 -8.94
C GLU A 200 -5.00 -12.23 -8.59
N ASN A 201 -4.85 -11.02 -9.14
CA ASN A 201 -5.83 -9.97 -8.97
C ASN A 201 -6.99 -10.16 -9.95
N SER A 202 -8.19 -9.74 -9.55
CA SER A 202 -9.38 -9.89 -10.37
C SER A 202 -10.24 -8.63 -10.43
N ASN A 203 -10.83 -8.39 -11.60
CA ASN A 203 -11.86 -7.39 -11.83
C ASN A 203 -13.00 -8.02 -12.65
N SER A 204 -14.26 -7.86 -12.20
CA SER A 204 -15.43 -8.38 -12.92
C SER A 204 -16.02 -7.42 -13.97
N GLU A 205 -15.69 -6.13 -13.93
CA GLU A 205 -16.23 -5.14 -14.89
C GLU A 205 -15.49 -5.14 -16.23
N THR A 206 -16.27 -4.95 -17.29
CA THR A 206 -15.82 -5.00 -18.69
C THR A 206 -15.17 -3.70 -19.17
N SER A 207 -15.54 -2.58 -18.55
CA SER A 207 -15.06 -1.25 -18.92
C SER A 207 -13.67 -0.91 -18.37
N TYR A 208 -13.21 -1.62 -17.33
CA TYR A 208 -11.97 -1.30 -16.62
C TYR A 208 -10.96 -2.44 -16.58
N GLY A 209 -9.68 -2.09 -16.44
CA GLY A 209 -8.58 -3.04 -16.41
C GLY A 209 -8.30 -3.60 -15.01
N ILE A 210 -7.15 -4.23 -14.82
CA ILE A 210 -6.56 -4.48 -13.49
C ILE A 210 -5.88 -3.21 -12.98
N ILE A 211 -5.39 -2.39 -13.89
CA ILE A 211 -4.84 -1.07 -13.62
C ILE A 211 -5.55 -0.07 -14.52
N HIS A 212 -5.98 1.05 -13.95
CA HIS A 212 -6.60 2.14 -14.72
C HIS A 212 -5.85 3.44 -14.52
N VAL A 213 -5.59 4.10 -15.65
CA VAL A 213 -4.88 5.38 -15.74
C VAL A 213 -5.82 6.37 -16.39
N GLN A 214 -6.16 7.43 -15.66
CA GLN A 214 -7.13 8.44 -16.11
C GLN A 214 -6.51 9.46 -17.09
N ILE A 215 -7.37 10.24 -17.74
CA ILE A 215 -7.04 11.30 -18.71
C ILE A 215 -5.89 12.20 -18.27
N GLY A 216 -5.00 12.50 -19.22
CA GLY A 216 -3.86 13.39 -18.99
C GLY A 216 -2.79 12.84 -18.05
N SER A 217 -2.86 11.56 -17.69
CA SER A 217 -1.88 10.88 -16.82
C SER A 217 -1.09 9.82 -17.60
N SER A 218 0.03 9.41 -17.01
CA SER A 218 0.87 8.32 -17.52
C SER A 218 1.27 7.34 -16.42
N ALA A 219 1.48 6.09 -16.78
CA ALA A 219 2.03 5.08 -15.89
C ALA A 219 3.30 4.47 -16.50
N SER A 220 4.29 4.13 -15.68
CA SER A 220 5.40 3.29 -16.13
C SER A 220 5.59 2.12 -15.19
N PHE A 221 5.92 0.96 -15.75
CA PHE A 221 6.17 -0.27 -15.02
C PHE A 221 7.57 -0.77 -15.39
N SER A 222 8.44 -0.93 -14.40
CA SER A 222 9.82 -1.35 -14.61
C SER A 222 10.18 -2.50 -13.69
N ASN A 223 10.67 -3.60 -14.26
CA ASN A 223 11.04 -4.81 -13.50
C ASN A 223 9.87 -5.37 -12.66
N CYS A 224 8.64 -5.25 -13.16
CA CYS A 224 7.44 -5.73 -12.48
C CYS A 224 6.99 -7.12 -12.98
N SER A 225 6.16 -7.80 -12.21
CA SER A 225 5.51 -9.05 -12.63
C SER A 225 3.99 -8.95 -12.62
N PHE A 226 3.35 -9.54 -13.62
CA PHE A 226 1.90 -9.64 -13.77
C PHE A 226 1.54 -11.11 -13.99
N VAL A 227 1.07 -11.80 -12.94
CA VAL A 227 0.88 -13.25 -12.95
C VAL A 227 -0.55 -13.61 -12.62
N LYS A 228 -1.23 -14.35 -13.50
CA LYS A 228 -2.61 -14.86 -13.27
C LYS A 228 -3.66 -13.81 -12.92
N ASN A 229 -3.49 -12.57 -13.37
CA ASN A 229 -4.52 -11.56 -13.20
C ASN A 229 -5.71 -11.83 -14.15
N ALA A 230 -6.94 -11.60 -13.70
CA ALA A 230 -8.17 -11.92 -14.42
C ALA A 230 -9.12 -10.72 -14.53
N GLY A 231 -9.59 -10.41 -15.73
CA GLY A 231 -10.50 -9.29 -15.96
C GLY A 231 -10.65 -8.99 -17.44
N SER A 232 -11.28 -7.87 -17.78
CA SER A 232 -11.49 -7.51 -19.19
C SER A 232 -10.19 -7.14 -19.91
N ARG A 233 -9.22 -6.58 -19.17
CA ARG A 233 -7.89 -6.20 -19.65
C ARG A 233 -6.92 -5.96 -18.49
N LEU A 234 -5.61 -6.01 -18.75
CA LEU A 234 -4.59 -5.68 -17.75
C LEU A 234 -4.55 -4.16 -17.49
N PHE A 235 -4.52 -3.36 -18.56
CA PHE A 235 -4.48 -1.89 -18.49
C PHE A 235 -5.72 -1.28 -19.16
N SER A 236 -6.36 -0.33 -18.48
CA SER A 236 -7.40 0.55 -19.05
C SER A 236 -6.85 1.97 -19.10
N LEU A 237 -6.54 2.42 -20.31
CA LEU A 237 -5.96 3.72 -20.58
C LEU A 237 -7.02 4.60 -21.24
N TYR A 238 -7.47 5.62 -20.52
CA TYR A 238 -8.45 6.59 -21.02
C TYR A 238 -7.73 7.91 -21.28
N GLU A 239 -7.41 8.19 -22.56
CA GLU A 239 -6.64 9.38 -22.97
C GLU A 239 -5.35 9.55 -22.14
N SER A 240 -4.68 8.42 -21.95
CA SER A 240 -3.52 8.24 -21.07
C SER A 240 -2.56 7.23 -21.67
N SER A 241 -1.37 7.10 -21.08
CA SER A 241 -0.33 6.19 -21.57
C SER A 241 0.20 5.27 -20.47
N ALA A 242 0.68 4.09 -20.88
CA ALA A 242 1.43 3.20 -20.02
C ALA A 242 2.67 2.66 -20.75
N SER A 243 3.82 2.65 -20.09
CA SER A 243 5.04 2.00 -20.59
C SER A 243 5.43 0.83 -19.70
N ILE A 244 5.95 -0.25 -20.32
CA ILE A 244 6.33 -1.46 -19.61
C ILE A 244 7.76 -1.83 -20.02
N THR A 245 8.67 -1.88 -19.05
CA THR A 245 10.08 -2.17 -19.30
C THR A 245 10.49 -3.33 -18.41
N ASN A 246 11.12 -4.35 -19.00
CA ASN A 246 11.67 -5.50 -18.26
C ASN A 246 10.65 -6.20 -17.34
N CYS A 247 9.38 -6.25 -17.74
CA CYS A 247 8.34 -6.87 -16.93
C CYS A 247 8.01 -8.28 -17.40
N PHE A 248 7.65 -9.13 -16.44
CA PHE A 248 7.21 -10.49 -16.70
C PHE A 248 5.68 -10.58 -16.69
N ILE A 249 5.07 -11.03 -17.78
CA ILE A 249 3.62 -11.20 -17.90
C ILE A 249 3.32 -12.67 -18.17
N LYS A 250 2.65 -13.36 -17.22
CA LYS A 250 2.34 -14.79 -17.34
C LYS A 250 0.88 -15.09 -17.02
N ASN A 251 0.25 -15.83 -17.93
CA ASN A 251 -1.13 -16.27 -17.83
C ASN A 251 -2.10 -15.14 -17.44
N PRO A 252 -2.05 -13.95 -18.06
CA PRO A 252 -3.13 -13.02 -17.82
C PRO A 252 -4.39 -13.63 -18.44
N ASN A 253 -5.41 -13.91 -17.63
CA ASN A 253 -6.76 -14.22 -18.13
C ASN A 253 -7.45 -12.93 -18.64
N CYS A 254 -6.66 -11.99 -19.16
CA CYS A 254 -7.07 -10.68 -19.63
C CYS A 254 -6.08 -10.18 -20.70
N PRO A 255 -6.55 -9.62 -21.83
CA PRO A 255 -5.68 -8.97 -22.82
C PRO A 255 -4.99 -7.72 -22.23
N THR A 256 -3.88 -7.27 -22.80
CA THR A 256 -3.12 -6.13 -22.24
C THR A 256 -3.84 -4.77 -22.35
N GLY A 257 -4.88 -4.64 -23.19
CA GLY A 257 -5.75 -3.46 -23.27
C GLY A 257 -5.45 -2.54 -24.46
N SER A 258 -6.11 -1.38 -24.49
CA SER A 258 -6.01 -0.36 -25.55
C SER A 258 -4.97 0.71 -25.19
N GLY A 259 -4.10 1.06 -26.15
CA GLY A 259 -3.07 2.10 -26.02
C GLY A 259 -1.67 1.60 -26.36
N SER A 260 -0.71 2.51 -26.45
CA SER A 260 0.68 2.19 -26.83
C SER A 260 1.40 1.53 -25.65
N ILE A 261 1.67 0.23 -25.74
CA ILE A 261 2.50 -0.49 -24.77
C ILE A 261 3.84 -0.78 -25.46
N GLY A 262 4.91 -0.11 -25.01
CA GLY A 262 6.27 -0.59 -25.27
C GLY A 262 6.56 -1.72 -24.28
N SER A 263 7.08 -2.85 -24.74
CA SER A 263 7.52 -3.95 -23.88
C SER A 263 8.87 -4.51 -24.33
N THR A 264 9.84 -4.55 -23.43
CA THR A 264 11.03 -5.41 -23.54
C THR A 264 10.88 -6.56 -22.55
N TYR A 265 10.73 -7.79 -23.05
CA TYR A 265 10.66 -8.99 -22.22
C TYR A 265 12.09 -9.47 -21.89
N PRO A 266 12.46 -9.63 -20.61
CA PRO A 266 13.62 -10.41 -20.24
C PRO A 266 13.21 -11.89 -20.13
N ASP A 267 13.94 -12.78 -20.83
CA ASP A 267 13.67 -14.23 -20.84
C ASP A 267 13.88 -14.92 -19.48
N GLN A 268 14.47 -14.23 -18.50
CA GLN A 268 14.68 -14.74 -17.15
C GLN A 268 14.61 -13.59 -16.15
N LEU A 269 13.41 -13.20 -15.74
CA LEU A 269 13.29 -12.50 -14.45
C LEU A 269 13.32 -13.59 -13.38
N GLU A 270 14.49 -13.83 -12.78
CA GLU A 270 14.55 -14.46 -11.46
C GLU A 270 13.60 -13.68 -10.58
N ILE A 271 12.42 -14.25 -10.32
CA ILE A 271 11.43 -13.64 -9.45
C ILE A 271 12.11 -13.54 -8.10
N VAL A 272 12.57 -12.35 -7.74
CA VAL A 272 13.01 -12.03 -6.39
C VAL A 272 11.75 -12.10 -5.52
N LEU A 273 11.41 -13.33 -5.13
CA LEU A 273 10.38 -13.69 -4.15
C LEU A 273 10.75 -13.16 -2.75
N LEU A 274 11.93 -12.56 -2.61
CA LEU A 274 12.42 -11.83 -1.44
C LEU A 274 11.82 -10.42 -1.31
N LEU A 275 10.55 -10.23 -1.70
CA LEU A 275 9.82 -9.07 -1.21
C LEU A 275 9.29 -9.40 0.16
N LEU A 276 9.99 -8.85 1.16
CA LEU A 276 9.73 -8.91 2.60
C LEU A 276 8.24 -9.09 2.85
N SER A 277 7.87 -10.35 3.06
CA SER A 277 6.52 -10.74 3.39
C SER A 277 6.22 -10.11 4.74
N THR A 278 5.59 -8.94 4.72
CA THR A 278 4.85 -8.37 5.83
C THR A 278 3.57 -9.20 6.13
N ASN A 279 3.42 -10.36 5.47
CA ASN A 279 2.38 -11.40 5.58
C ASN A 279 2.18 -11.98 7.00
N GLN A 280 2.90 -11.48 7.99
CA GLN A 280 2.49 -11.62 9.39
C GLN A 280 2.05 -10.26 9.91
N CYS A 281 0.91 -9.79 9.37
CA CYS A 281 0.13 -8.75 10.03
C CYS A 281 -0.39 -9.35 11.34
N ASN A 282 0.45 -9.34 12.38
CA ASN A 282 0.18 -10.01 13.64
C ASN A 282 -0.57 -9.06 14.57
N ALA A 283 -1.71 -8.56 14.10
CA ALA A 283 -2.54 -7.59 14.83
C ALA A 283 -3.08 -8.13 16.17
N ASN A 284 -2.85 -9.40 16.50
CA ASN A 284 -3.23 -10.04 17.76
C ASN A 284 -2.04 -10.29 18.72
N ASN A 285 -0.78 -10.11 18.31
CA ASN A 285 0.36 -10.31 19.19
C ASN A 285 0.90 -8.96 19.68
N LYS A 286 1.07 -8.82 21.00
CA LYS A 286 1.99 -7.81 21.54
C LYS A 286 3.34 -8.01 20.84
N LEU A 287 3.87 -6.98 20.20
CA LEU A 287 5.27 -6.97 19.76
C LEU A 287 6.16 -6.88 21.00
N MET A 288 6.27 -7.97 21.76
CA MET A 288 7.39 -8.21 22.64
C MET A 288 8.40 -9.01 21.83
N ASN A 289 9.40 -8.29 21.32
CA ASN A 289 10.56 -8.75 20.56
C ASN A 289 10.27 -9.16 19.10
N PRO A 290 10.86 -8.47 18.09
CA PRO A 290 10.78 -8.90 16.71
C PRO A 290 11.61 -10.16 16.53
N ILE A 291 10.97 -11.33 16.63
CA ILE A 291 11.53 -12.58 16.12
C ILE A 291 11.07 -12.69 14.67
N ILE A 292 12.01 -12.61 13.74
CA ILE A 292 11.79 -13.02 12.36
C ILE A 292 11.50 -14.52 12.38
N VAL A 293 10.21 -14.89 12.38
CA VAL A 293 9.77 -16.27 12.24
C VAL A 293 9.57 -16.55 10.76
N VAL A 294 10.62 -17.01 10.08
CA VAL A 294 10.47 -17.71 8.80
C VAL A 294 9.89 -19.10 9.12
N LYS A 295 8.60 -19.31 8.86
CA LYS A 295 8.02 -20.67 8.90
C LYS A 295 8.44 -21.44 7.64
N PRO A 296 9.14 -22.59 7.74
CA PRO A 296 9.72 -23.28 6.58
C PRO A 296 8.76 -24.08 5.69
N SER A 297 7.43 -23.99 5.82
CA SER A 297 6.53 -24.99 5.21
C SER A 297 5.91 -24.64 3.85
N TYR A 298 6.42 -23.66 3.11
CA TYR A 298 5.95 -23.38 1.73
C TYR A 298 7.04 -23.36 0.63
N ILE A 299 8.29 -23.75 0.93
CA ILE A 299 9.39 -23.69 -0.05
C ILE A 299 9.58 -25.02 -0.84
N THR A 300 8.85 -26.09 -0.54
CA THR A 300 9.13 -27.41 -1.13
C THR A 300 8.28 -27.83 -2.34
N LYS A 301 7.55 -26.93 -3.02
CA LYS A 301 6.78 -27.34 -4.22
C LYS A 301 7.18 -26.76 -5.57
N TYR A 302 8.23 -25.94 -5.65
CA TYR A 302 8.68 -25.36 -6.93
C TYR A 302 10.20 -25.16 -7.05
N ILE A 303 11.03 -26.08 -6.54
CA ILE A 303 12.48 -26.05 -6.84
C ILE A 303 13.03 -27.47 -7.03
N PRO A 304 12.97 -28.06 -8.24
CA PRO A 304 14.13 -28.74 -8.78
C PRO A 304 14.93 -27.68 -9.56
N TYR A 305 16.25 -27.69 -9.47
CA TYR A 305 17.18 -26.76 -10.15
C TYR A 305 17.41 -25.41 -9.45
N LEU A 306 18.06 -25.45 -8.29
CA LEU A 306 19.03 -24.41 -7.91
C LEU A 306 20.00 -24.98 -6.87
N THR A 307 21.23 -25.24 -7.29
CA THR A 307 22.40 -25.38 -6.42
C THR A 307 22.72 -23.98 -5.88
N LEU A 308 22.45 -23.77 -4.58
CA LEU A 308 22.74 -22.53 -3.88
C LEU A 308 23.92 -22.78 -2.93
N ASP A 309 25.12 -22.34 -3.31
CA ASP A 309 26.26 -22.24 -2.39
C ASP A 309 26.04 -21.04 -1.47
N LEU A 310 25.42 -21.28 -0.32
CA LEU A 310 25.25 -20.30 0.75
C LEU A 310 26.47 -20.33 1.67
N LEU A 311 27.29 -19.28 1.60
CA LEU A 311 28.36 -19.01 2.56
C LEU A 311 27.73 -18.62 3.91
N ILE A 312 27.62 -19.59 4.83
CA ILE A 312 27.23 -19.35 6.22
C ILE A 312 28.45 -18.84 6.99
N VAL A 313 28.41 -17.60 7.46
CA VAL A 313 29.35 -17.09 8.48
C VAL A 313 28.73 -17.36 9.87
N PRO A 314 29.38 -18.13 10.75
CA PRO A 314 28.83 -18.43 12.07
C PRO A 314 29.26 -17.37 13.09
N THR A 315 28.31 -16.73 13.76
CA THR A 315 28.58 -16.00 15.02
C THR A 315 27.78 -16.61 16.17
N GLN A 316 28.52 -16.74 17.28
CA GLN A 316 28.26 -17.55 18.46
C GLN A 316 27.01 -17.13 19.25
N ILE A 317 26.28 -18.12 19.77
CA ILE A 317 25.23 -17.95 20.79
C ILE A 317 25.87 -18.21 22.15
N LEU A 318 25.88 -17.20 23.02
CA LEU A 318 26.21 -17.32 24.44
C LEU A 318 24.90 -17.49 25.22
N PHE A 319 24.72 -18.63 25.88
CA PHE A 319 23.65 -18.81 26.88
C PHE A 319 24.18 -18.36 28.25
N VAL A 320 23.41 -17.50 28.92
CA VAL A 320 23.52 -17.31 30.37
C VAL A 320 22.20 -17.79 30.97
N ILE A 321 22.32 -18.71 31.92
CA ILE A 321 21.23 -19.34 32.69
C ILE A 321 20.62 -18.31 33.63
#